data_AF-W0M2U1-F1
#
_entry.id   AF-W0M2U1-F1
#
_cell.length_a   1.000
_cell.length_b   1.000
_cell.length_c   1.000
_cell.angle_alpha   90.00
_cell.angle_beta   90.00
_cell.angle_gamma   90.00
#
_symmetry.space_group_name_H-M   'P 1'
#
loop_
_entity.id
_entity.type
_entity.pdbx_description
1 polymer ?
#
loop_
_entity_poly.entity_id
_entity_poly.type
_entity_poly.pdbx_seq_one_letter_code
_entity_poly.pdbx_strand_id
1 'polypeptide(L)' 'LHNHERVKTEHPGLHNNEISKIIGRDWRAATQATRDEYKGLAEEEKRQHAIDHPGYQYQPRK' A
#
# COMPACT_ATOMS: atom_id res chain seq x y z
N LEU A 1 3.52 -2.52 3.34
CA LEU A 1 3.05 -3.91 3.61
C LEU A 1 2.68 -4.20 5.07
N HIS A 2 3.05 -3.36 6.06
CA HIS A 2 2.80 -3.65 7.48
C HIS A 2 1.34 -3.54 7.97
N ASN A 3 0.48 -2.75 7.34
CA ASN A 3 -0.90 -2.57 7.84
C ASN A 3 -1.79 -3.80 7.62
N HIS A 4 -1.62 -4.55 6.52
CA HIS A 4 -2.44 -5.73 6.24
C HIS A 4 -2.10 -6.89 7.19
N GLU A 5 -0.82 -7.14 7.45
CA GLU A 5 -0.38 -8.18 8.38
C GLU A 5 -0.75 -7.84 9.83
N ARG A 6 -0.64 -6.56 10.22
CA ARG A 6 -1.10 -6.08 11.53
C ARG A 6 -2.60 -6.32 11.72
N VAL A 7 -3.44 -5.87 10.78
CA VAL A 7 -4.89 -6.04 10.86
C VAL A 7 -5.30 -7.51 10.80
N LYS A 8 -4.61 -8.35 10.00
CA LYS A 8 -4.84 -9.79 9.96
C LYS A 8 -4.49 -10.49 11.27
N THR A 9 -3.45 -10.02 11.96
CA THR A 9 -3.01 -10.57 13.25
C THR A 9 -3.91 -10.08 14.39
N GLU A 10 -4.35 -8.82 14.35
CA GLU A 10 -5.31 -8.24 15.31
C GLU A 10 -6.74 -8.80 15.13
N HIS A 11 -7.09 -9.26 13.93
CA HIS A 11 -8.39 -9.85 13.62
C HIS A 11 -8.27 -11.23 12.94
N PRO A 12 -7.84 -12.26 13.69
CA PRO A 12 -7.70 -13.60 13.15
C PRO A 12 -9.06 -14.12 12.64
N GLY A 13 -9.10 -14.54 11.38
CA GLY A 13 -10.31 -15.08 10.74
C GLY A 13 -11.08 -14.09 9.86
N LEU A 14 -10.69 -12.80 9.82
CA LEU A 14 -11.23 -11.90 8.80
C LEU A 14 -10.70 -12.25 7.42
N HIS A 15 -11.61 -12.30 6.45
CA HIS A 15 -11.26 -12.50 5.05
C HIS A 15 -10.57 -11.24 4.51
N ASN A 16 -9.64 -11.39 3.56
CA ASN A 16 -8.85 -10.28 3.01
C ASN A 16 -9.71 -9.10 2.50
N ASN A 17 -10.95 -9.37 2.07
CA ASN A 17 -11.90 -8.32 1.66
C ASN A 17 -12.25 -7.38 2.82
N GLU A 18 -12.55 -7.94 4.00
CA GLU A 18 -12.89 -7.15 5.19
C GLU A 18 -11.68 -6.37 5.70
N ILE A 19 -10.48 -6.97 5.65
CA ILE A 19 -9.22 -6.29 5.95
C ILE A 19 -9.01 -5.09 5.01
N SER A 20 -9.26 -5.28 3.70
CA SER A 20 -9.14 -4.21 2.71
C SER A 20 -10.11 -3.06 2.98
N LYS A 21 -11.35 -3.36 3.41
CA LYS A 21 -12.33 -2.33 3.81
C LYS A 21 -11.86 -1.53 5.02
N ILE A 22 -11.32 -2.20 6.04
CA ILE A 22 -10.78 -1.55 7.25
C ILE A 22 -9.62 -0.62 6.88
N ILE A 23 -8.64 -1.13 6.13
CA ILE A 23 -7.48 -0.33 5.70
C ILE A 23 -7.94 0.87 4.85
N GLY A 24 -8.91 0.68 3.95
CA GLY A 24 -9.45 1.77 3.14
C GLY A 24 -10.12 2.86 3.97
N ARG A 25 -10.85 2.49 5.03
CA ARG A 25 -11.42 3.45 5.99
C ARG A 25 -10.32 4.17 6.76
N ASP A 26 -9.36 3.44 7.29
CA ASP A 26 -8.28 4.00 8.11
C ASP A 26 -7.41 4.95 7.28
N TRP A 27 -7.16 4.64 6.01
CA TRP A 27 -6.47 5.55 5.08
C TRP A 27 -7.27 6.85 4.82
N ARG A 28 -8.59 6.75 4.68
CA ARG A 28 -9.47 7.94 4.54
C ARG A 28 -9.46 8.80 5.80
N ALA A 29 -9.30 8.19 6.98
CA ALA A 29 -9.18 8.88 8.25
C ALA A 29 -7.74 9.34 8.58
N ALA A 30 -6.74 8.85 7.85
CA ALA A 30 -5.35 9.19 8.10
C ALA A 30 -5.07 10.69 7.94
N THR A 31 -4.16 11.21 8.74
CA THR A 31 -3.78 12.63 8.72
C THR A 31 -3.01 12.96 7.44
N GLN A 32 -2.95 14.25 7.10
CA GLN A 32 -2.18 14.72 5.95
C GLN A 32 -0.69 14.34 6.08
N ALA A 33 -0.11 14.47 7.29
CA ALA A 33 1.27 14.07 7.56
C ALA A 33 1.52 12.59 7.24
N THR A 34 0.63 11.69 7.69
CA THR A 34 0.74 10.26 7.34
C THR A 34 0.63 10.05 5.84
N ARG A 35 -0.30 10.72 5.16
CA ARG A 35 -0.43 10.58 3.71
C ARG A 35 0.81 11.06 2.96
N ASP A 36 1.40 12.16 3.41
CA ASP A 36 2.61 12.74 2.81
C ASP A 36 3.82 11.82 3.02
N GLU A 37 3.95 11.19 4.19
CA GLU A 37 4.97 10.17 4.46
C GLU A 37 4.86 9.00 3.47
N TYR A 38 3.66 8.41 3.34
CA TYR A 38 3.44 7.30 2.40
C TYR A 38 3.62 7.72 0.94
N LYS A 39 3.30 8.98 0.60
CA LYS A 39 3.56 9.53 -0.73
C LYS A 39 5.06 9.63 -1.00
N GLY A 40 5.85 10.08 -0.02
CA GLY A 40 7.31 10.11 -0.12
C GLY A 40 7.91 8.72 -0.32
N LEU A 41 7.44 7.73 0.45
CA LEU A 41 7.84 6.33 0.30
C LEU A 41 7.49 5.78 -1.09
N ALA A 42 6.30 6.10 -1.61
CA ALA A 42 5.87 5.64 -2.94
C ALA A 42 6.72 6.24 -4.07
N GLU A 43 7.10 7.52 -3.97
CA GLU A 43 8.00 8.13 -4.95
C GLU A 43 9.41 7.53 -4.88
N GLU A 44 9.91 7.21 -3.69
CA GLU A 44 11.20 6.54 -3.52
C GLU A 44 11.18 5.12 -4.09
N GLU A 45 10.12 4.35 -3.82
CA GLU A 45 9.95 3.01 -4.40
C GLU A 45 9.86 3.07 -5.93
N LYS A 46 9.14 4.05 -6.48
CA LYS A 46 9.07 4.28 -7.92
C LYS A 46 10.43 4.64 -8.52
N ARG A 47 11.21 5.51 -7.85
CA ARG A 47 12.57 5.88 -8.26
C ARG A 47 13.46 4.64 -8.27
N GLN A 48 13.42 3.85 -7.21
CA GLN A 48 14.21 2.65 -7.07
C GLN A 48 13.83 1.60 -8.12
N HIS A 49 12.54 1.39 -8.35
CA HIS A 49 12.05 0.49 -9.39
C HIS A 49 12.49 0.91 -10.80
N ALA A 50 12.50 2.21 -11.10
CA ALA A 50 12.98 2.72 -12.39
C ALA A 50 14.48 2.48 -12.60
N ILE A 51 15.27 2.50 -11.52
CA ILE A 51 16.71 2.17 -11.55
C ILE A 51 16.92 0.67 -11.71
N ASP A 52 16.21 -0.13 -10.93
CA ASP A 52 16.36 -1.60 -10.90
C ASP A 52 15.79 -2.25 -12.16
N HIS A 53 14.79 -1.63 -12.77
CA HIS A 53 14.11 -2.10 -13.98
C HIS A 53 14.11 -1.02 -15.07
N PRO A 54 15.29 -0.70 -15.65
CA PRO A 54 15.38 0.29 -16.71
C PRO A 54 14.59 -0.19 -17.94
N GLY A 55 13.73 0.69 -18.47
CA GLY A 55 12.85 0.36 -19.60
C GLY A 55 11.60 -0.45 -19.21
N TYR A 56 11.33 -0.65 -17.92
CA TYR A 56 10.07 -1.24 -17.48
C TYR A 56 8.89 -0.36 -17.88
N GLN A 57 7.97 -0.95 -18.64
CA GLN A 57 6.68 -0.37 -18.98
C GLN A 57 5.60 -1.37 -18.61
N TYR A 58 4.70 -0.96 -17.73
CA TYR A 58 3.58 -1.80 -17.32
C TYR A 58 2.73 -2.18 -18.54
N GLN A 59 2.66 -3.48 -18.82
CA GLN A 59 1.84 -4.05 -19.89
C GLN A 59 0.70 -4.86 -19.26
N PRO A 60 -0.50 -4.29 -19.12
CA PRO A 60 -1.65 -5.01 -18.59
C PRO A 60 -2.02 -6.16 -19.52
N ARG A 61 -2.26 -7.33 -18.94
CA ARG A 61 -2.76 -8.50 -19.67
C ARG A 61 -4.29 -8.37 -19.75
N LYS A 62 -4.85 -8.52 -20.97
CA LYS A 62 -6.30 -8.57 -21.21
C LYS A 62 -6.87 -9.94 -20.84
#